data_AF-A0A834ZDR2-F1
#
_entry.id   AF-A0A834ZDR2-F1
#
_cell.length_a   1.000
_cell.length_b   1.000
_cell.length_c   1.000
_cell.angle_alpha   90.00
_cell.angle_beta   90.00
_cell.angle_gamma   90.00
#
_symmetry.space_group_name_H-M   'P 1'
#
loop_
_entity.id
_entity.type
_entity.pdbx_description
1 polymer ?
#
loop_
_entity_poly.entity_id
_entity_poly.type
_entity_poly.pdbx_seq_one_letter_code
_entity_poly.pdbx_strand_id
1 'polypeptide(L)'
;MTDIDPSVYASYHWFSSQYHKSRQEFAEFYKSALLYLAYMSVESLSDTFKLDFAFDLSLSALLGDNIYNFGELLAHPIIKSLLETKVEWLYDILQAFNSGDLVCYPELCLTHRAALSAQPALVENEKKLLEKINILCLMEIIFRIPSEDRTIPLNIIAERIKLTIKGVENHLIKSLSVNSCYP
;
A
#
# COMPACT_ATOMS: atom_id res chain seq x y z
N MET A 1 -12.09 13.06 32.33
CA MET A 1 -12.13 13.01 30.86
C MET A 1 -13.09 11.88 30.53
N THR A 2 -14.18 12.18 29.84
CA THR A 2 -15.27 11.22 29.58
C THR A 2 -14.74 10.07 28.72
N ASP A 3 -14.63 8.88 29.29
CA ASP A 3 -14.42 7.63 28.55
C ASP A 3 -15.61 7.47 27.60
N ILE A 4 -15.40 7.84 26.33
CA ILE A 4 -16.37 7.64 25.27
C ILE A 4 -16.28 6.16 24.89
N ASP A 5 -17.42 5.50 24.83
CA ASP A 5 -17.52 4.09 24.47
C ASP A 5 -16.76 3.79 23.16
N PRO A 6 -15.90 2.75 23.11
CA PRO A 6 -15.16 2.37 21.91
C PRO A 6 -16.05 2.15 20.68
N SER A 7 -17.32 1.76 20.91
CA SER A 7 -18.33 1.58 19.85
C SER A 7 -18.71 2.88 19.13
N VAL A 8 -18.65 4.03 19.82
CA VAL A 8 -18.91 5.34 19.22
C VAL A 8 -17.76 5.74 18.31
N TYR A 9 -16.52 5.50 18.74
CA TYR A 9 -15.32 5.70 17.91
C TYR A 9 -15.33 4.80 16.68
N ALA A 10 -15.68 3.52 16.84
CA ALA A 10 -15.83 2.60 15.72
C ALA A 10 -16.86 3.12 14.70
N SER A 11 -18.05 3.53 15.17
CA SER A 11 -19.09 4.07 14.30
C SER A 11 -18.64 5.34 13.57
N TYR A 12 -17.97 6.25 14.27
CA TYR A 12 -17.41 7.47 13.68
C TYR A 12 -16.40 7.18 12.57
N HIS A 13 -15.41 6.31 12.84
CA HIS A 13 -14.38 5.94 11.87
C HIS A 13 -14.96 5.18 10.67
N TRP A 14 -15.99 4.37 10.89
CA TRP A 14 -16.74 3.72 9.80
C TRP A 14 -17.44 4.72 8.88
N PHE A 15 -18.18 5.69 9.43
CA PHE A 15 -18.82 6.71 8.59
C PHE A 15 -17.79 7.60 7.88
N SER A 16 -16.68 7.92 8.56
CA SER A 16 -15.57 8.64 7.95
C SER A 16 -14.95 7.85 6.80
N SER A 17 -14.68 6.55 6.95
CA SER A 17 -14.14 5.74 5.86
C SER A 17 -15.10 5.71 4.68
N GLN A 18 -16.39 5.48 4.90
CA GLN A 18 -17.38 5.49 3.81
C GLN A 18 -17.47 6.84 3.10
N TYR A 19 -17.33 7.94 3.84
CA TYR A 19 -17.25 9.29 3.27
C TYR A 19 -16.01 9.46 2.36
N HIS A 20 -14.82 9.10 2.83
CA HIS A 20 -13.60 9.18 2.02
C HIS A 20 -13.62 8.24 0.82
N LYS A 21 -14.22 7.05 0.95
CA LYS A 21 -14.43 6.11 -0.16
C LYS A 21 -15.26 6.77 -1.28
N SER A 22 -16.33 7.48 -0.92
CA SER A 22 -17.19 8.15 -1.89
C SER A 22 -16.48 9.30 -2.62
N ARG A 23 -15.51 9.94 -1.96
CA ARG A 23 -14.67 11.01 -2.52
C ARG A 23 -13.43 10.52 -3.27
N GLN A 24 -13.21 9.20 -3.33
CA GLN A 24 -11.99 8.58 -3.88
C GLN A 24 -10.70 9.03 -3.17
N GLU A 25 -10.79 9.35 -1.88
CA GLU A 25 -9.65 9.72 -1.04
C GLU A 25 -9.07 8.46 -0.37
N PHE A 26 -8.27 7.71 -1.11
CA PHE A 26 -7.74 6.41 -0.70
C PHE A 26 -6.86 6.46 0.56
N ALA A 27 -6.05 7.51 0.71
CA ALA A 27 -5.13 7.63 1.84
C ALA A 27 -5.87 7.82 3.18
N GLU A 28 -6.87 8.71 3.19
CA GLU A 28 -7.68 8.96 4.39
C GLU A 28 -8.66 7.81 4.67
N PHE A 29 -9.20 7.17 3.62
CA PHE A 29 -9.95 5.94 3.76
C PHE A 29 -9.13 4.88 4.51
N TYR A 30 -7.88 4.64 4.07
CA TYR A 30 -7.01 3.63 4.68
C TYR A 30 -6.76 3.90 6.17
N LYS A 31 -6.47 5.16 6.54
CA LYS A 31 -6.25 5.55 7.95
C LYS A 31 -7.51 5.32 8.79
N SER A 32 -8.66 5.82 8.34
CA SER A 32 -9.94 5.65 9.05
C SER A 32 -10.35 4.18 9.13
N ALA A 33 -10.07 3.39 8.10
CA ALA A 33 -10.34 1.95 8.07
C ALA A 33 -9.47 1.17 9.07
N LEU A 34 -8.17 1.50 9.19
CA LEU A 34 -7.31 0.90 10.22
C LEU A 34 -7.76 1.29 11.64
N LEU A 35 -8.14 2.55 11.85
CA LEU A 35 -8.68 3.00 13.14
C LEU A 35 -9.98 2.27 13.47
N TYR A 36 -10.84 2.04 12.49
CA TYR A 36 -12.05 1.21 12.67
C TYR A 36 -11.70 -0.21 13.14
N LEU A 37 -10.69 -0.84 12.54
CA LEU A 37 -10.22 -2.17 12.95
C LEU A 37 -9.56 -2.19 14.33
N ALA A 38 -9.00 -1.06 14.79
CA ALA A 38 -8.44 -0.96 16.13
C ALA A 38 -9.51 -0.99 17.23
N TYR A 39 -10.73 -0.52 16.94
CA TYR A 39 -11.84 -0.47 17.91
C TYR A 39 -12.84 -1.63 17.77
N MET A 40 -12.72 -2.46 16.72
CA MET A 40 -13.64 -3.58 16.45
C MET A 40 -12.90 -4.91 16.34
N SER A 41 -13.42 -5.96 16.98
CA SER A 41 -12.90 -7.32 16.79
C SER A 41 -13.23 -7.82 15.38
N VAL A 42 -12.20 -8.23 14.62
CA VAL A 42 -12.39 -8.80 13.28
C VAL A 42 -13.29 -10.04 13.32
N GLU A 43 -13.26 -10.78 14.42
CA GLU A 43 -14.05 -12.00 14.66
C GLU A 43 -15.56 -11.78 14.66
N SER A 44 -16.04 -10.57 15.01
CA SER A 44 -17.48 -10.26 15.03
C SER A 44 -18.07 -9.95 13.65
N LEU A 45 -17.23 -9.82 12.62
CA LEU A 45 -17.64 -9.48 11.26
C LEU A 45 -17.97 -10.73 10.44
N SER A 46 -18.93 -10.63 9.52
CA SER A 46 -19.22 -11.71 8.58
C SER A 46 -18.07 -11.90 7.59
N ASP A 47 -17.86 -13.13 7.14
CA ASP A 47 -16.75 -13.43 6.23
C ASP A 47 -16.89 -12.73 4.87
N THR A 48 -18.12 -12.53 4.40
CA THR A 48 -18.41 -11.70 3.22
C THR A 48 -17.94 -10.26 3.39
N PHE A 49 -18.21 -9.67 4.55
CA PHE A 49 -17.80 -8.30 4.85
C PHE A 49 -16.29 -8.19 5.01
N LYS A 50 -15.65 -9.18 5.66
CA LYS A 50 -14.18 -9.23 5.77
C LYS A 50 -13.53 -9.25 4.39
N LEU A 51 -14.07 -10.02 3.45
CA LEU A 51 -13.55 -10.11 2.08
C LEU A 51 -13.68 -8.76 1.36
N ASP A 52 -14.86 -8.16 1.34
CA ASP A 52 -15.10 -6.87 0.69
C ASP A 52 -14.24 -5.77 1.32
N PHE A 53 -14.17 -5.74 2.65
CA PHE A 53 -13.38 -4.76 3.38
C PHE A 53 -11.89 -4.96 3.18
N ALA A 54 -11.39 -6.20 3.18
CA ALA A 54 -9.98 -6.49 2.88
C ALA A 54 -9.61 -6.10 1.45
N PHE A 55 -10.52 -6.29 0.50
CA PHE A 55 -10.35 -5.84 -0.88
C PHE A 55 -10.24 -4.31 -0.97
N ASP A 56 -11.19 -3.59 -0.37
CA ASP A 56 -11.19 -2.11 -0.34
C ASP A 56 -9.95 -1.54 0.35
N LEU A 57 -9.53 -2.15 1.46
CA LEU A 57 -8.37 -1.74 2.25
C LEU A 57 -7.08 -1.95 1.45
N SER A 58 -6.95 -3.09 0.78
CA SER A 58 -5.81 -3.42 -0.08
C SER A 58 -5.72 -2.47 -1.29
N LEU A 59 -6.85 -2.21 -1.96
CA LEU A 59 -6.91 -1.26 -3.07
C LEU A 59 -6.52 0.15 -2.63
N SER A 60 -7.00 0.58 -1.47
CA SER A 60 -6.69 1.89 -0.90
C SER A 60 -5.24 1.99 -0.45
N ALA A 61 -4.64 0.91 0.04
CA ALA A 61 -3.22 0.85 0.36
C ALA A 61 -2.34 1.01 -0.90
N LEU A 62 -2.75 0.41 -2.03
CA LEU A 62 -2.04 0.54 -3.30
C LEU A 62 -2.18 1.94 -3.91
N LEU A 63 -3.41 2.45 -4.00
CA LEU A 63 -3.73 3.74 -4.63
C LEU A 63 -3.49 4.95 -3.73
N GLY A 64 -3.41 4.76 -2.42
CA GLY A 64 -3.25 5.84 -1.45
C GLY A 64 -1.86 6.45 -1.50
N ASP A 65 -1.82 7.77 -1.55
CA ASP A 65 -0.58 8.54 -1.48
C ASP A 65 0.06 8.40 -0.09
N ASN A 66 1.38 8.36 -0.03
CA ASN A 66 2.18 8.29 1.20
C ASN A 66 1.98 7.05 2.09
N ILE A 67 1.39 5.98 1.56
CA ILE A 67 1.31 4.68 2.24
C ILE A 67 2.44 3.78 1.73
N TYR A 68 3.46 3.57 2.58
CA TYR A 68 4.60 2.71 2.27
C TYR A 68 4.75 1.53 3.24
N ASN A 69 4.01 1.53 4.35
CA ASN A 69 4.07 0.46 5.34
C ASN A 69 3.04 -0.64 5.04
N PHE A 70 3.41 -1.57 4.15
CA PHE A 70 2.58 -2.73 3.81
C PHE A 70 2.76 -3.89 4.78
N GLY A 71 3.84 -3.91 5.57
CA GLY A 71 4.12 -4.98 6.52
C GLY A 71 3.07 -5.09 7.63
N GLU A 72 2.62 -3.97 8.16
CA GLU A 72 1.55 -3.94 9.17
C GLU A 72 0.22 -4.47 8.62
N LEU A 73 -0.11 -4.08 7.38
CA LEU A 73 -1.31 -4.55 6.70
C LEU A 73 -1.26 -6.07 6.45
N LEU A 74 -0.14 -6.58 5.94
CA LEU A 74 0.08 -8.01 5.67
C LEU A 74 0.04 -8.87 6.94
N ALA A 75 0.46 -8.32 8.08
CA ALA A 75 0.38 -9.00 9.37
C ALA A 75 -1.06 -9.11 9.90
N HIS A 76 -1.96 -8.23 9.45
CA HIS A 76 -3.32 -8.15 9.96
C HIS A 76 -4.19 -9.34 9.52
N PRO A 77 -4.99 -9.96 10.41
CA PRO A 77 -5.80 -11.13 10.09
C PRO A 77 -6.85 -10.87 9.00
N ILE A 78 -7.22 -9.60 8.76
CA ILE A 78 -8.18 -9.25 7.70
C ILE A 78 -7.66 -9.60 6.31
N ILE A 79 -6.35 -9.44 6.07
CA ILE A 79 -5.72 -9.75 4.78
C ILE A 79 -5.60 -11.26 4.58
N LYS A 80 -5.47 -12.05 5.66
CA LYS A 80 -5.51 -13.52 5.56
C LYS A 80 -6.85 -14.04 5.03
N SER A 81 -7.93 -13.26 5.17
CA SER A 81 -9.23 -13.61 4.58
C SER A 81 -9.20 -13.62 3.05
N LEU A 82 -8.25 -12.92 2.42
CA LEU A 82 -8.09 -12.88 0.96
C LEU A 82 -7.44 -14.13 0.39
N LEU A 83 -6.69 -14.88 1.23
CA LEU A 83 -6.07 -16.13 0.85
C LEU A 83 -7.16 -17.17 0.57
N GLU A 84 -6.94 -18.04 -0.44
CA GLU A 84 -7.91 -19.06 -0.90
C GLU A 84 -9.18 -18.50 -1.58
N THR A 85 -9.20 -17.21 -1.93
CA THR A 85 -10.32 -16.58 -2.64
C THR A 85 -9.94 -16.17 -4.07
N LYS A 86 -10.94 -15.87 -4.92
CA LYS A 86 -10.75 -15.34 -6.29
C LYS A 86 -9.90 -14.06 -6.39
N VAL A 87 -9.60 -13.42 -5.25
CA VAL A 87 -8.85 -12.16 -5.15
C VAL A 87 -7.44 -12.34 -4.58
N GLU A 88 -6.94 -13.59 -4.52
CA GLU A 88 -5.58 -13.93 -4.08
C GLU A 88 -4.49 -13.10 -4.80
N TRP A 89 -4.71 -12.78 -6.08
CA TRP A 89 -3.83 -11.91 -6.86
C TRP A 89 -3.50 -10.57 -6.18
N LEU A 90 -4.41 -10.03 -5.38
CA LEU A 90 -4.22 -8.76 -4.68
C LEU A 90 -3.25 -8.92 -3.51
N TYR A 91 -3.28 -10.08 -2.85
CA TYR A 91 -2.31 -10.46 -1.82
C TYR A 91 -0.91 -10.59 -2.42
N ASP A 92 -0.77 -11.28 -3.55
CA ASP A 92 0.52 -11.45 -4.24
C ASP A 92 1.12 -10.10 -4.66
N ILE A 93 0.27 -9.18 -5.17
CA ILE A 93 0.71 -7.83 -5.49
C ILE A 93 1.18 -7.10 -4.23
N LEU A 94 0.41 -7.12 -3.14
CA LEU A 94 0.82 -6.47 -1.88
C LEU A 94 2.15 -7.04 -1.35
N GLN A 95 2.35 -8.36 -1.48
CA GLN A 95 3.60 -9.01 -1.11
C GLN A 95 4.77 -8.53 -1.98
N ALA A 96 4.58 -8.42 -3.29
CA ALA A 96 5.57 -7.88 -4.22
C ALA A 96 5.91 -6.40 -3.93
N PHE A 97 4.93 -5.60 -3.53
CA PHE A 97 5.14 -4.22 -3.09
C PHE A 97 5.95 -4.16 -1.78
N ASN A 98 5.66 -5.04 -0.83
CA ASN A 98 6.38 -5.10 0.44
C ASN A 98 7.83 -5.57 0.28
N SER A 99 8.11 -6.51 -0.64
CA SER A 99 9.47 -6.94 -0.95
C SER A 99 10.22 -5.98 -1.88
N GLY A 100 9.52 -5.01 -2.50
CA GLY A 100 10.10 -4.07 -3.45
C GLY A 100 10.66 -4.76 -4.71
N ASP A 101 10.11 -5.92 -5.10
CA ASP A 101 10.63 -6.68 -6.22
C ASP A 101 10.06 -6.19 -7.57
N LEU A 102 10.90 -5.44 -8.28
CA LEU A 102 10.59 -4.85 -9.58
C LEU A 102 10.57 -5.87 -10.73
N VAL A 103 10.96 -7.13 -10.48
CA VAL A 103 10.87 -8.22 -11.45
C VAL A 103 9.54 -8.95 -11.29
N CYS A 104 9.15 -9.25 -10.05
CA CYS A 104 7.91 -9.98 -9.78
C CYS A 104 6.66 -9.16 -10.14
N TYR A 105 6.65 -7.85 -9.90
CA TYR A 105 5.47 -7.02 -10.19
C TYR A 105 5.00 -7.07 -11.65
N PRO A 106 5.83 -6.83 -12.68
CA PRO A 106 5.40 -6.93 -14.07
C PRO A 106 4.97 -8.35 -14.47
N GLU A 107 5.59 -9.39 -13.91
CA GLU A 107 5.17 -10.78 -14.14
C GLU A 107 3.78 -11.05 -13.55
N LEU A 108 3.52 -10.60 -12.32
CA LEU A 108 2.20 -10.68 -11.68
C LEU A 108 1.16 -9.85 -12.45
N CYS A 109 1.53 -8.67 -12.95
CA CYS A 109 0.66 -7.87 -13.80
C CYS A 109 0.29 -8.56 -15.12
N LEU A 110 1.22 -9.34 -15.70
CA LEU A 110 0.94 -10.13 -16.90
C LEU A 110 0.01 -11.31 -16.60
N THR A 111 0.28 -12.03 -15.51
CA THR A 111 -0.52 -13.19 -15.08
C THR A 111 -1.94 -12.80 -14.69
N HIS A 112 -2.10 -11.69 -13.96
CA HIS A 112 -3.40 -11.22 -13.45
C HIS A 112 -3.98 -10.05 -14.25
N ARG A 113 -3.52 -9.85 -15.50
CA ARG A 113 -3.93 -8.74 -16.36
C ARG A 113 -5.44 -8.62 -16.51
N ALA A 114 -6.15 -9.75 -16.60
CA ALA A 114 -7.60 -9.77 -16.73
C ALA A 114 -8.31 -9.15 -15.49
N ALA A 115 -7.84 -9.50 -14.28
CA ALA A 115 -8.37 -8.96 -13.03
C ALA A 115 -7.99 -7.49 -12.82
N LEU A 116 -6.76 -7.10 -13.20
CA LEU A 116 -6.33 -5.70 -13.16
C LEU A 116 -7.11 -4.83 -14.14
N SER A 117 -7.36 -5.33 -15.36
CA SER A 117 -8.12 -4.62 -16.39
C SER A 117 -9.60 -4.48 -16.05
N ALA A 118 -10.13 -5.33 -15.16
CA ALA A 118 -11.50 -5.20 -14.66
C ALA A 118 -11.66 -3.97 -13.75
N GLN A 119 -10.58 -3.50 -13.13
CA GLN A 119 -10.59 -2.40 -12.18
C GLN A 119 -10.01 -1.12 -12.83
N PRO A 120 -10.86 -0.18 -13.28
CA PRO A 120 -10.39 1.01 -14.00
C PRO A 120 -9.49 1.91 -13.14
N ALA A 121 -9.73 1.96 -11.82
CA ALA A 121 -8.93 2.76 -10.89
C ALA A 121 -7.44 2.36 -10.86
N LEU A 122 -7.11 1.09 -11.08
CA LEU A 122 -5.72 0.61 -11.15
C LEU A 122 -5.07 0.98 -12.48
N VAL A 123 -5.82 0.85 -13.58
CA VAL A 123 -5.34 1.18 -14.93
C VAL A 123 -5.04 2.68 -15.05
N GLU A 124 -5.91 3.54 -14.53
CA GLU A 124 -5.69 4.99 -14.53
C GLU A 124 -4.47 5.41 -13.70
N ASN A 125 -4.16 4.68 -12.63
CA ASN A 125 -3.08 4.98 -11.70
C ASN A 125 -1.82 4.12 -11.90
N GLU A 126 -1.69 3.39 -13.02
CA GLU A 126 -0.57 2.49 -13.30
C GLU A 126 0.80 3.20 -13.16
N LYS A 127 0.91 4.43 -13.69
CA LYS A 127 2.14 5.22 -13.57
C LYS A 127 2.50 5.53 -12.11
N LYS A 128 1.50 5.82 -11.27
CA LYS A 128 1.73 6.08 -9.84
C LYS A 128 2.17 4.82 -9.11
N LEU A 129 1.58 3.67 -9.44
CA LEU A 129 1.97 2.38 -8.87
C LEU A 129 3.44 2.04 -9.20
N LEU A 130 3.87 2.31 -10.44
CA LEU A 130 5.26 2.15 -10.85
C LEU A 130 6.22 3.09 -10.10
N GLU A 131 5.84 4.36 -9.89
CA GLU A 131 6.64 5.26 -9.06
C GLU A 131 6.70 4.76 -7.61
N LYS A 132 5.59 4.26 -7.08
CA LYS A 132 5.48 3.78 -5.70
C LYS A 132 6.33 2.53 -5.42
N ILE A 133 6.34 1.55 -6.33
CA ILE A 133 7.18 0.36 -6.18
C ILE A 133 8.67 0.69 -6.26
N ASN A 134 9.06 1.69 -7.07
CA ASN A 134 10.44 2.18 -7.11
C ASN A 134 10.86 2.80 -5.77
N ILE A 135 9.98 3.61 -5.16
CA ILE A 135 10.22 4.19 -3.83
C ILE A 135 10.33 3.09 -2.76
N LEU A 136 9.46 2.07 -2.82
CA LEU A 136 9.50 0.94 -1.87
C LEU A 136 10.77 0.11 -2.03
N CYS A 137 11.21 -0.17 -3.26
CA CYS A 137 12.47 -0.83 -3.52
C CYS A 137 13.65 -0.03 -2.93
N LEU A 138 13.64 1.30 -3.11
CA LEU A 138 14.66 2.17 -2.50
C LEU A 138 14.60 2.15 -0.96
N MET A 139 13.40 2.23 -0.37
CA MET A 139 13.23 2.12 1.08
C MET A 139 13.75 0.78 1.61
N GLU A 140 13.45 -0.33 0.93
CA GLU A 140 13.88 -1.66 1.33
C GLU A 140 15.42 -1.81 1.26
N ILE A 141 16.07 -1.22 0.24
CA ILE A 141 17.53 -1.10 0.18
C ILE A 141 18.06 -0.34 1.40
N ILE A 142 17.50 0.84 1.70
CA ILE A 142 17.92 1.67 2.83
C ILE A 142 17.77 0.92 4.16
N PHE A 143 16.65 0.23 4.36
CA PHE A 143 16.38 -0.52 5.59
C PHE A 143 17.31 -1.73 5.81
N ARG A 144 17.79 -2.36 4.73
CA ARG A 144 18.73 -3.49 4.81
C ARG A 144 20.16 -3.04 5.14
N ILE A 145 20.49 -1.78 4.91
CA ILE A 145 21.84 -1.26 5.14
C ILE A 145 22.03 -1.00 6.64
N PRO A 146 23.12 -1.50 7.25
CA PRO A 146 23.43 -1.25 8.65
C PRO A 146 23.64 0.25 8.90
N SER A 147 23.27 0.71 10.08
CA SER A 147 23.23 2.14 10.43
C SER A 147 24.57 2.86 10.35
N GLU A 148 25.67 2.10 10.29
CA GLU A 148 27.05 2.57 10.30
C GLU A 148 27.53 3.10 8.93
N ASP A 149 26.97 2.62 7.81
CA ASP A 149 27.35 3.03 6.45
C ASP A 149 26.11 3.48 5.64
N ARG A 150 25.71 4.75 5.79
CA ARG A 150 24.54 5.32 5.07
C ARG A 150 24.85 5.78 3.64
N THR A 151 26.02 5.48 3.11
CA THR A 151 26.43 5.86 1.75
C THR A 151 26.02 4.79 0.74
N ILE A 152 24.99 5.08 -0.05
CA ILE A 152 24.49 4.13 -1.05
C ILE A 152 25.08 4.50 -2.41
N PRO A 153 25.90 3.63 -3.03
CA PRO A 153 26.37 3.88 -4.39
C PRO A 153 25.19 3.77 -5.36
N LEU A 154 25.03 4.81 -6.20
CA LEU A 154 23.99 4.90 -7.23
C LEU A 154 23.97 3.69 -8.17
N ASN A 155 25.09 2.98 -8.32
CA ASN A 155 25.17 1.78 -9.16
C ASN A 155 24.33 0.61 -8.61
N ILE A 156 24.33 0.40 -7.28
CA ILE A 156 23.52 -0.66 -6.65
C ILE A 156 22.03 -0.35 -6.81
N ILE A 157 21.67 0.93 -6.68
CA ILE A 157 20.29 1.40 -6.88
C ILE A 157 19.90 1.23 -8.36
N ALA A 158 20.75 1.59 -9.30
CA ALA A 158 20.49 1.46 -10.73
C ALA A 158 20.29 0.00 -11.18
N GLU A 159 21.11 -0.92 -10.67
CA GLU A 159 20.97 -2.36 -10.94
C GLU A 159 19.64 -2.91 -10.42
N ARG A 160 19.26 -2.54 -9.19
CA ARG A 160 18.05 -3.07 -8.55
C ARG A 160 16.77 -2.44 -9.08
N ILE A 161 16.80 -1.13 -9.39
CA ILE A 161 15.66 -0.40 -9.95
C ILE A 161 15.53 -0.65 -11.48
N LYS A 162 16.51 -1.31 -12.11
CA LYS A 162 16.59 -1.49 -13.57
C LYS A 162 16.42 -0.17 -14.34
N LEU A 163 16.86 0.94 -13.74
CA LEU A 163 16.84 2.26 -14.35
C LEU A 163 18.26 2.71 -14.64
N THR A 164 18.42 3.49 -15.70
CA THR A 164 19.68 4.20 -15.98
C THR A 164 20.02 5.10 -14.78
N ILE A 165 21.31 5.30 -14.51
CA ILE A 165 21.83 6.14 -13.41
C ILE A 165 21.14 7.53 -13.40
N LYS A 166 20.97 8.17 -14.57
CA LYS A 166 20.22 9.43 -14.71
C LYS A 166 18.75 9.35 -14.29
N GLY A 167 18.10 8.22 -14.53
CA GLY A 167 16.71 7.97 -14.12
C GLY A 167 16.61 7.86 -12.60
N VAL A 168 17.59 7.21 -11.96
CA VAL A 168 17.70 7.13 -10.49
C VAL A 168 17.91 8.50 -9.88
N GLU A 169 18.83 9.32 -10.41
CA GLU A 169 19.06 10.69 -9.95
C GLU A 169 17.77 11.53 -9.99
N ASN A 170 17.07 11.50 -11.12
CA ASN A 170 15.82 12.25 -11.28
C ASN A 170 14.74 11.77 -10.30
N HIS A 171 14.67 10.46 -10.05
CA HIS A 171 13.73 9.87 -9.09
C HIS A 171 14.07 10.28 -7.65
N LEU A 172 15.36 10.26 -7.28
CA LEU A 172 15.84 10.71 -5.98
C LEU A 172 15.54 12.19 -5.76
N ILE A 173 15.85 13.05 -6.75
CA ILE A 173 15.56 14.48 -6.69
C ILE A 173 14.05 14.71 -6.53
N LYS A 174 13.21 14.02 -7.31
CA LYS A 174 11.74 14.12 -7.17
C LYS A 174 11.27 13.72 -5.76
N SER A 175 11.78 12.61 -5.22
CA SER A 175 11.42 12.13 -3.88
C SER A 175 11.84 13.09 -2.76
N LEU A 176 13.05 13.65 -2.84
CA LEU A 176 13.59 14.61 -1.87
C LEU A 176 12.88 15.97 -1.96
N SER A 177 12.45 16.36 -3.16
CA SER A 177 11.74 17.62 -3.39
C SER A 177 10.34 17.59 -2.80
N VAL A 178 9.65 16.44 -2.88
CA VAL A 178 8.31 16.26 -2.30
C VAL A 178 8.37 16.33 -0.77
N ASN A 179 9.40 15.74 -0.14
CA ASN A 179 9.58 15.81 1.31
C ASN A 179 10.13 17.16 1.81
N SER A 180 10.80 17.97 0.98
CA SER A 180 11.35 19.27 1.39
C SER A 180 10.37 20.44 1.26
N CYS A 181 9.22 20.24 0.61
CA CYS A 181 8.20 21.28 0.41
C CYS A 181 7.02 21.23 1.39
N TYR A 182 7.09 20.44 2.47
CA TYR A 182 6.14 20.53 3.58
C TYR A 182 6.84 21.02 4.86
N PRO A 183 6.56 22.26 5.31
CA PRO A 183 6.95 22.73 6.65
C PRO A 183 6.10 22.10 7.76
#